data_AF-A0A4V2A0W4-F1
#
_entry.id   AF-A0A4V2A0W4-F1
#
_cell.length_a   1.000
_cell.length_b   1.000
_cell.length_c   1.000
_cell.angle_alpha   90.00
_cell.angle_beta   90.00
_cell.angle_gamma   90.00
#
_symmetry.space_group_name_H-M   'P 1'
#
loop_
_entity.id
_entity.type
_entity.pdbx_description
1 polymer ?
#
loop_
_entity_poly.entity_id
_entity_poly.type
_entity_poly.pdbx_seq_one_letter_code
_entity_poly.pdbx_strand_id
1 'polypeptide(L)'
;MNLTSFSLPVLLLAFASMRPVPGAAPAPSATPSLMIASASYAEAPLREENAELIPWSARRVVNWEDFRSAPVQGTEAVASTSTTLGLSYQVKDGVLTFNITCNFQKTKSWGLMKTDYILAHEQAHFDITELCARQLFKELSEYQYERRSVKADLTRIYNNIVAQKEALQNQYDGETDHSRNRKLQAEWLQRIEQELEATQEHATYP
;
A
#
# COMPACT_ATOMS: atom_id res chain seq x y z
N MET A 1 -2.38 34.79 1.73
CA MET A 1 -3.24 33.58 1.68
C MET A 1 -2.34 32.41 2.02
N ASN A 2 -2.59 31.70 3.12
CA ASN A 2 -1.69 30.63 3.57
C ASN A 2 -2.31 29.29 3.20
N LEU A 3 -1.62 28.55 2.32
CA LEU A 3 -1.95 27.16 1.99
C LEU A 3 -1.44 26.27 3.13
N THR A 4 -2.35 25.65 3.88
CA THR A 4 -2.00 24.63 4.87
C THR A 4 -2.39 23.25 4.35
N SER A 5 -1.49 22.63 3.59
CA SER A 5 -1.59 21.21 3.25
C SER A 5 -1.15 20.37 4.46
N PHE A 6 -1.94 19.35 4.81
CA PHE A 6 -1.59 18.40 5.87
C PHE A 6 -1.55 16.99 5.31
N SER A 7 -0.35 16.46 5.11
CA SER A 7 -0.13 15.02 4.94
C SER A 7 0.08 14.41 6.32
N LEU A 8 -0.68 13.38 6.66
CA LEU A 8 -0.35 12.55 7.83
C LEU A 8 0.85 11.67 7.45
N PRO A 9 1.91 11.61 8.27
CA PRO A 9 3.06 10.76 7.96
C PRO A 9 2.63 9.29 8.01
N VAL A 10 3.00 8.54 6.97
CA VAL A 10 2.85 7.08 6.94
C VAL A 10 3.63 6.50 8.13
N LEU A 11 2.93 5.83 9.05
CA LEU A 11 3.57 5.16 10.19
C LEU A 11 4.29 3.90 9.69
N LEU A 12 5.54 4.09 9.27
CA LEU A 12 6.40 3.00 8.83
C LEU A 12 6.91 2.23 10.06
N LEU A 13 6.41 1.01 10.28
CA LEU A 13 7.00 0.07 11.24
C LEU A 13 8.35 -0.42 10.70
N ALA A 14 9.41 0.32 11.02
CA ALA A 14 10.78 -0.03 10.69
C ALA A 14 11.43 -0.79 11.85
N PHE A 15 11.76 -2.07 11.63
CA PHE A 15 12.64 -2.81 12.55
C PHE A 15 14.09 -2.38 12.34
N ALA A 16 14.79 -2.09 13.43
CA ALA A 16 16.22 -1.78 13.42
C ALA A 16 17.06 -3.02 13.75
N SER A 17 18.22 -3.21 13.12
CA SER A 17 19.51 -2.86 13.74
C SER A 17 20.77 -3.39 12.99
N MET A 18 21.89 -2.68 13.23
CA MET A 18 23.31 -3.09 13.09
C MET A 18 24.01 -3.18 11.71
N ARG A 19 25.26 -2.67 11.68
CA ARG A 19 26.28 -2.71 10.61
C ARG A 19 27.25 -3.90 10.81
N PRO A 20 28.03 -4.29 9.79
CA PRO A 20 29.48 -3.98 9.82
C PRO A 20 30.12 -3.59 8.45
N VAL A 21 31.43 -3.27 8.48
CA VAL A 21 32.29 -2.67 7.42
C VAL A 21 33.74 -3.13 7.75
N PRO A 22 34.65 -3.60 6.83
CA PRO A 22 35.23 -2.80 5.73
C PRO A 22 35.82 -3.51 4.47
N GLY A 23 36.23 -2.69 3.47
CA GLY A 23 37.34 -2.96 2.51
C GLY A 23 36.97 -3.69 1.19
N ALA A 24 37.63 -3.45 0.05
CA ALA A 24 38.65 -2.45 -0.34
C ALA A 24 38.65 -2.26 -1.89
N ALA A 25 39.23 -1.17 -2.39
CA ALA A 25 39.43 -0.88 -3.84
C ALA A 25 40.91 -1.13 -4.25
N PRO A 26 41.32 -1.13 -5.56
CA PRO A 26 41.37 0.10 -6.36
C PRO A 26 41.07 -0.05 -7.89
N ALA A 27 41.05 1.07 -8.61
CA ALA A 27 40.98 1.18 -10.08
C ALA A 27 42.37 1.22 -10.75
N PRO A 28 42.44 1.30 -12.10
CA PRO A 28 42.95 2.56 -12.67
C PRO A 28 42.21 3.08 -13.94
N SER A 29 42.68 4.23 -14.44
CA SER A 29 42.03 5.21 -15.32
C SER A 29 42.45 5.22 -16.80
N ALA A 30 41.62 5.79 -17.68
CA ALA A 30 42.05 6.53 -18.88
C ALA A 30 41.01 7.59 -19.32
N THR A 31 41.45 8.64 -20.01
CA THR A 31 40.69 9.85 -20.42
C THR A 31 40.67 10.01 -21.97
N PRO A 32 40.34 11.19 -22.56
CA PRO A 32 39.01 11.81 -22.72
C PRO A 32 38.64 12.04 -24.22
N SER A 33 37.42 12.48 -24.55
CA SER A 33 37.14 13.24 -25.80
C SER A 33 35.75 13.92 -25.87
N LEU A 34 35.58 14.78 -26.88
CA LEU A 34 34.74 15.99 -26.87
C LEU A 34 33.33 15.85 -27.50
N MET A 35 32.45 16.81 -27.15
CA MET A 35 31.05 17.03 -27.57
C MET A 35 30.79 17.01 -29.09
N ILE A 36 29.60 16.53 -29.48
CA ILE A 36 28.78 17.12 -30.57
C ILE A 36 27.35 17.27 -30.05
N ALA A 37 26.76 18.45 -30.23
CA ALA A 37 25.38 18.72 -29.86
C ALA A 37 24.40 18.23 -30.94
N SER A 38 23.32 17.58 -30.52
CA SER A 38 22.09 17.46 -31.30
C SER A 38 20.92 17.88 -30.44
N ALA A 39 20.12 18.83 -30.94
CA ALA A 39 18.90 19.27 -30.26
C ALA A 39 17.78 18.27 -30.58
N SER A 40 17.66 17.21 -29.78
CA SER A 40 16.40 16.48 -29.64
C SER A 40 15.61 17.08 -28.47
N TYR A 41 14.32 17.34 -28.68
CA TYR A 41 13.39 17.52 -27.58
C TYR A 41 13.23 16.16 -26.90
N ALA A 42 14.09 15.86 -25.93
CA ALA A 42 13.84 14.78 -24.99
C ALA A 42 12.64 15.21 -24.13
N GLU A 43 11.54 14.45 -24.23
CA GLU A 43 10.48 14.53 -23.23
C GLU A 43 11.10 14.35 -21.85
N ALA A 44 10.71 15.19 -20.89
CA ALA A 44 11.15 15.02 -19.52
C ALA A 44 10.76 13.60 -19.07
N PRO A 45 11.68 12.79 -18.53
CA PRO A 45 11.38 11.41 -18.19
C PRO A 45 10.22 11.39 -17.21
N LEU A 46 9.15 10.69 -17.59
CA LEU A 46 8.03 10.36 -16.71
C LEU A 46 8.64 9.67 -15.48
N ARG A 47 8.54 10.32 -14.32
CA ARG A 47 9.14 9.86 -13.06
C ARG A 47 8.82 8.39 -12.82
N GLU A 48 9.84 7.58 -12.56
CA GLU A 48 9.72 6.17 -12.12
C GLU A 48 9.06 6.02 -10.72
N GLU A 49 8.48 7.07 -10.16
CA GLU A 49 7.80 7.08 -8.85
C GLU A 49 6.58 6.12 -8.81
N ASN A 50 6.06 5.70 -9.97
CA ASN A 50 4.98 4.69 -10.11
C ASN A 50 5.48 3.25 -10.35
N ALA A 51 6.79 2.97 -10.27
CA ALA A 51 7.31 1.61 -10.49
C ALA A 51 7.15 0.67 -9.28
N GLU A 52 6.86 1.22 -8.09
CA GLU A 52 6.87 0.54 -6.79
C GLU A 52 5.49 0.29 -6.18
N LEU A 53 4.49 1.10 -6.52
CA LEU A 53 3.13 0.95 -6.02
C LEU A 53 2.21 0.41 -7.11
N ILE A 54 1.32 -0.51 -6.74
CA ILE A 54 0.20 -0.94 -7.59
C ILE A 54 -1.08 -0.49 -6.89
N PRO A 55 -1.82 0.49 -7.43
CA PRO A 55 -3.14 0.85 -6.92
C PRO A 55 -4.11 -0.33 -7.03
N TRP A 56 -5.03 -0.47 -6.08
CA TRP A 56 -6.04 -1.52 -6.13
C TRP A 56 -6.97 -1.33 -7.33
N SER A 57 -7.39 -2.42 -7.97
CA SER A 57 -8.48 -2.39 -8.94
C SER A 57 -9.09 -3.77 -9.12
N ALA A 58 -10.42 -3.84 -9.22
CA ALA A 58 -11.18 -5.08 -9.44
C ALA A 58 -10.78 -5.86 -10.72
N ARG A 59 -10.02 -5.25 -11.65
CA ARG A 59 -9.55 -5.89 -12.89
C ARG A 59 -8.09 -6.36 -12.83
N ARG A 60 -7.38 -6.16 -11.71
CA ARG A 60 -5.95 -6.48 -11.60
C ARG A 60 -5.67 -7.31 -10.35
N VAL A 61 -5.37 -8.58 -10.57
CA VAL A 61 -4.74 -9.46 -9.58
C VAL A 61 -3.24 -9.19 -9.56
N VAL A 62 -2.61 -9.13 -8.38
CA VAL A 62 -1.13 -9.09 -8.28
C VAL A 62 -0.54 -10.43 -8.71
N ASN A 63 0.67 -10.44 -9.26
CA ASN A 63 1.34 -11.68 -9.65
C ASN A 63 2.75 -11.78 -9.05
N TRP A 64 3.38 -12.96 -9.14
CA TRP A 64 4.66 -13.23 -8.49
C TRP A 64 5.87 -12.41 -8.95
N GLU A 65 5.78 -11.65 -10.05
CA GLU A 65 6.77 -10.66 -10.52
C GLU A 65 6.60 -9.30 -9.82
N ASP A 66 5.45 -9.07 -9.19
CA ASP A 66 5.18 -7.89 -8.38
C ASP A 66 5.81 -7.99 -6.98
N PHE A 67 6.12 -9.20 -6.49
CA PHE A 67 6.78 -9.46 -5.21
C PHE A 67 8.30 -9.38 -5.36
N ARG A 68 8.86 -8.19 -5.13
CA ARG A 68 10.26 -7.83 -5.44
C ARG A 68 11.18 -7.76 -4.22
N SER A 69 10.66 -7.92 -3.01
CA SER A 69 11.50 -8.04 -1.81
C SER A 69 12.13 -9.44 -1.71
N ALA A 70 13.28 -9.54 -1.06
CA ALA A 70 13.92 -10.82 -0.76
C ALA A 70 13.09 -11.61 0.28
N PRO A 71 12.87 -12.92 0.09
CA PRO A 71 12.14 -13.72 1.07
C PRO A 71 12.79 -13.72 2.45
N VAL A 72 11.99 -13.53 3.49
CA VAL A 72 12.45 -13.62 4.88
C VAL A 72 12.49 -15.11 5.28
N GLN A 73 13.64 -15.56 5.77
CA GLN A 73 13.84 -16.95 6.19
C GLN A 73 13.61 -17.11 7.70
N GLY A 74 13.21 -18.33 8.12
CA GLY A 74 13.01 -18.65 9.55
C GLY A 74 11.69 -18.14 10.14
N THR A 75 10.72 -17.77 9.30
CA THR A 75 9.35 -17.43 9.70
C THR A 75 8.38 -18.55 9.30
N GLU A 76 7.19 -18.61 9.92
CA GLU A 76 6.14 -19.56 9.51
C GLU A 76 5.49 -19.17 8.17
N ALA A 77 5.55 -17.90 7.80
CA ALA A 77 5.02 -17.38 6.56
C ALA A 77 5.84 -17.86 5.35
N VAL A 78 5.17 -18.20 4.25
CA VAL A 78 5.81 -18.60 2.97
C VAL A 78 5.71 -17.53 1.89
N ALA A 79 4.99 -16.46 2.15
CA ALA A 79 4.95 -15.22 1.38
C ALA A 79 4.48 -14.09 2.33
N SER A 80 4.52 -12.84 1.87
CA SER A 80 3.98 -11.70 2.61
C SER A 80 3.69 -10.53 1.68
N THR A 81 2.52 -9.93 1.86
CA THR A 81 2.01 -8.78 1.14
C THR A 81 2.06 -7.53 2.00
N SER A 82 2.62 -6.46 1.46
CA SER A 82 2.72 -5.17 2.15
C SER A 82 1.86 -4.12 1.44
N THR A 83 0.82 -3.66 2.11
CA THR A 83 -0.15 -2.69 1.56
C THR A 83 0.03 -1.28 2.18
N THR A 84 -0.43 -0.24 1.49
CA THR A 84 -0.69 1.07 2.08
C THR A 84 -2.15 1.48 1.91
N LEU A 85 -2.73 1.96 3.01
CA LEU A 85 -3.88 2.85 3.00
C LEU A 85 -3.33 4.26 3.22
N GLY A 86 -3.72 5.22 2.38
CA GLY A 86 -3.28 6.61 2.47
C GLY A 86 -4.46 7.57 2.50
N LEU A 87 -4.33 8.64 3.28
CA LEU A 87 -5.28 9.75 3.35
C LEU A 87 -4.54 11.08 3.21
N SER A 88 -4.96 11.90 2.26
CA SER A 88 -4.59 13.31 2.18
C SER A 88 -5.85 14.18 2.21
N TYR A 89 -5.78 15.38 2.79
CA TYR A 89 -6.93 16.29 2.83
C TYR A 89 -6.53 17.76 2.85
N GLN A 90 -7.46 18.60 2.43
CA GLN A 90 -7.37 20.06 2.45
C GLN A 90 -8.70 20.66 2.91
N VAL A 91 -8.62 21.81 3.59
CA VAL A 91 -9.79 22.60 3.94
C VAL A 91 -9.65 23.96 3.29
N LYS A 92 -10.56 24.30 2.36
CA LYS A 92 -10.56 25.56 1.64
C LYS A 92 -11.94 26.19 1.71
N ASP A 93 -12.01 27.44 2.15
CA ASP A 93 -13.25 28.23 2.23
C ASP A 93 -14.40 27.53 3.00
N GLY A 94 -14.06 26.69 3.99
CA GLY A 94 -14.99 25.89 4.78
C GLY A 94 -15.36 24.53 4.17
N VAL A 95 -14.90 24.23 2.95
CA VAL A 95 -15.09 22.95 2.27
C VAL A 95 -13.91 22.03 2.58
N LEU A 96 -14.20 20.84 3.10
CA LEU A 96 -13.24 19.74 3.23
C LEU A 96 -13.18 18.99 1.89
N THR A 97 -11.98 18.78 1.36
CA THR A 97 -11.72 17.83 0.28
C THR A 97 -10.64 16.84 0.73
N PHE A 98 -10.75 15.59 0.31
CA PHE A 98 -9.80 14.54 0.64
C PHE A 98 -9.54 13.65 -0.58
N ASN A 99 -8.44 12.90 -0.52
CA ASN A 99 -8.12 11.83 -1.45
C ASN A 99 -7.64 10.59 -0.66
N ILE A 100 -8.10 9.42 -1.09
CA ILE A 100 -7.78 8.12 -0.49
C ILE A 100 -6.95 7.30 -1.50
N THR A 101 -5.99 6.52 -1.01
CA THR A 101 -5.24 5.57 -1.84
C THR A 101 -5.14 4.20 -1.16
N CYS A 102 -5.30 3.15 -1.96
CA CYS A 102 -5.11 1.75 -1.58
C CYS A 102 -4.07 1.16 -2.53
N ASN A 103 -2.90 0.73 -2.03
CA ASN A 103 -1.82 0.23 -2.89
C ASN A 103 -1.11 -1.00 -2.31
N PHE A 104 -0.63 -1.87 -3.20
CA PHE A 104 0.35 -2.92 -2.93
C PHE A 104 1.78 -2.38 -3.15
N GLN A 105 2.72 -2.72 -2.26
CA GLN A 105 4.13 -2.28 -2.30
C GLN A 105 5.05 -3.40 -2.78
N LYS A 106 5.67 -3.21 -3.94
CA LYS A 106 6.40 -4.27 -4.65
C LYS A 106 7.71 -4.65 -3.96
N THR A 107 8.55 -3.69 -3.59
CA THR A 107 9.83 -3.94 -2.87
C THR A 107 9.68 -4.23 -1.38
N LYS A 108 8.45 -4.29 -0.86
CA LYS A 108 8.18 -4.75 0.53
C LYS A 108 7.45 -6.10 0.59
N SER A 109 6.91 -6.57 -0.52
CA SER A 109 6.23 -7.87 -0.61
C SER A 109 7.19 -8.93 -1.15
N TRP A 110 7.16 -10.15 -0.58
CA TRP A 110 8.04 -11.26 -0.94
C TRP A 110 7.29 -12.59 -1.02
N GLY A 111 7.87 -13.58 -1.70
CA GLY A 111 7.32 -14.93 -1.79
C GLY A 111 8.40 -15.99 -1.85
N LEU A 112 8.40 -16.90 -0.87
CA LEU A 112 9.24 -18.10 -0.82
C LEU A 112 8.56 -19.28 -1.55
N MET A 113 7.27 -19.50 -1.30
CA MET A 113 6.46 -20.52 -1.98
C MET A 113 5.52 -19.86 -2.99
N LYS A 114 5.89 -19.90 -4.26
CA LYS A 114 5.16 -19.24 -5.35
C LYS A 114 4.18 -20.21 -6.04
N THR A 115 2.93 -20.24 -5.57
CA THR A 115 1.83 -21.00 -6.18
C THR A 115 0.57 -20.14 -6.25
N ASP A 116 -0.36 -20.44 -7.16
CA ASP A 116 -1.60 -19.66 -7.32
C ASP A 116 -2.47 -19.65 -6.05
N TYR A 117 -2.42 -20.73 -5.28
CA TYR A 117 -3.13 -20.83 -4.00
C TYR A 117 -2.59 -19.88 -2.93
N ILE A 118 -1.25 -19.76 -2.82
CA ILE A 118 -0.63 -18.76 -1.93
C ILE A 118 -0.84 -17.37 -2.51
N LEU A 119 -0.79 -17.19 -3.83
CA LEU A 119 -1.03 -15.89 -4.46
C LEU A 119 -2.45 -15.35 -4.18
N ALA A 120 -3.46 -16.24 -4.14
CA ALA A 120 -4.81 -15.89 -3.72
C ALA A 120 -4.89 -15.49 -2.23
N HIS A 121 -4.06 -16.09 -1.36
CA HIS A 121 -3.94 -15.66 0.04
C HIS A 121 -3.35 -14.25 0.14
N GLU A 122 -2.27 -14.00 -0.59
CA GLU A 122 -1.60 -12.71 -0.67
C GLU A 122 -2.50 -11.60 -1.25
N GLN A 123 -3.26 -11.90 -2.31
CA GLN A 123 -4.25 -10.97 -2.88
C GLN A 123 -5.35 -10.60 -1.86
N ALA A 124 -5.78 -11.53 -1.00
CA ALA A 124 -6.80 -11.25 0.01
C ALA A 124 -6.39 -10.16 1.02
N HIS A 125 -5.10 -10.05 1.38
CA HIS A 125 -4.61 -8.94 2.21
C HIS A 125 -4.75 -7.58 1.51
N PHE A 126 -4.58 -7.56 0.19
CA PHE A 126 -4.79 -6.35 -0.61
C PHE A 126 -6.27 -5.98 -0.70
N ASP A 127 -7.14 -6.99 -0.86
CA ASP A 127 -8.59 -6.81 -0.91
C ASP A 127 -9.19 -6.39 0.45
N ILE A 128 -8.67 -6.90 1.58
CA ILE A 128 -8.97 -6.42 2.93
C ILE A 128 -8.58 -4.94 3.08
N THR A 129 -7.46 -4.52 2.49
CA THR A 129 -7.05 -3.10 2.51
C THR A 129 -7.99 -2.22 1.70
N GLU A 130 -8.51 -2.72 0.57
CA GLU A 130 -9.54 -2.05 -0.22
C GLU A 130 -10.87 -1.92 0.55
N LEU A 131 -11.34 -2.97 1.23
CA LEU A 131 -12.53 -2.89 2.08
C LEU A 131 -12.40 -1.80 3.15
N CYS A 132 -11.22 -1.68 3.76
CA CYS A 132 -10.92 -0.59 4.69
C CYS A 132 -10.83 0.79 4.00
N ALA A 133 -10.33 0.88 2.76
CA ALA A 133 -10.34 2.13 2.00
C ALA A 133 -11.77 2.62 1.69
N ARG A 134 -12.68 1.70 1.37
CA ARG A 134 -14.11 1.99 1.16
C ARG A 134 -14.82 2.40 2.45
N GLN A 135 -14.54 1.73 3.56
CA GLN A 135 -15.06 2.13 4.87
C GLN A 135 -14.52 3.51 5.30
N LEU A 136 -13.25 3.82 5.03
CA LEU A 136 -12.71 5.17 5.22
C LEU A 136 -13.46 6.20 4.37
N PHE A 137 -13.72 5.89 3.09
CA PHE A 137 -14.45 6.79 2.21
C PHE A 137 -15.87 7.07 2.71
N LYS A 138 -16.57 6.03 3.18
CA LYS A 138 -17.89 6.15 3.80
C LYS A 138 -17.85 7.09 5.02
N GLU A 139 -16.98 6.83 5.98
CA GLU A 139 -16.87 7.65 7.20
C GLU A 139 -16.46 9.10 6.91
N LEU A 140 -15.61 9.33 5.91
CA LEU A 140 -15.19 10.68 5.50
C LEU A 140 -16.27 11.43 4.70
N SER A 141 -17.12 10.71 3.95
CA SER A 141 -18.24 11.31 3.21
C SER A 141 -19.42 11.65 4.11
N GLU A 142 -19.60 10.90 5.21
CA GLU A 142 -20.60 11.16 6.24
C GLU A 142 -20.13 12.16 7.31
N TYR A 143 -18.84 12.55 7.31
CA TYR A 143 -18.27 13.46 8.29
C TYR A 143 -18.80 14.90 8.15
N GLN A 144 -19.47 15.37 9.21
CA GLN A 144 -19.89 16.77 9.31
C GLN A 144 -18.70 17.65 9.73
N TYR A 145 -18.29 18.55 8.83
CA TYR A 145 -17.14 19.44 9.04
C TYR A 145 -17.35 20.39 10.23
N GLU A 146 -16.49 20.27 11.25
CA GLU A 146 -16.33 21.24 12.33
C GLU A 146 -14.92 21.86 12.28
N ARG A 147 -14.86 23.18 12.08
CA ARG A 147 -13.62 23.95 11.91
C ARG A 147 -12.61 23.78 13.06
N ARG A 148 -13.09 23.57 14.29
CA ARG A 148 -12.27 23.43 15.50
C ARG A 148 -11.67 22.04 15.67
N SER A 149 -12.36 20.99 15.20
CA SER A 149 -11.97 19.59 15.46
C SER A 149 -11.53 18.81 14.22
N VAL A 150 -11.79 19.30 13.00
CA VAL A 150 -11.51 18.60 11.73
C VAL A 150 -10.20 17.81 11.70
N LYS A 151 -9.06 18.42 12.06
CA LYS A 151 -7.77 17.72 12.08
C LYS A 151 -7.76 16.53 13.04
N ALA A 152 -8.32 16.69 14.24
CA ALA A 152 -8.39 15.62 15.24
C ALA A 152 -9.41 14.53 14.85
N ASP A 153 -10.55 14.92 14.30
CA ASP A 153 -11.58 13.98 13.84
C ASP A 153 -11.09 13.11 12.67
N LEU A 154 -10.51 13.72 11.64
CA LEU A 154 -9.97 12.99 10.48
C LEU A 154 -8.81 12.07 10.90
N THR A 155 -7.97 12.51 11.84
CA THR A 155 -6.89 11.66 12.39
C THR A 155 -7.48 10.47 13.17
N ARG A 156 -8.54 10.68 13.97
CA ARG A 156 -9.23 9.62 14.72
C ARG A 156 -9.92 8.63 13.79
N ILE A 157 -10.66 9.10 12.78
CA ILE A 157 -11.31 8.26 11.77
C ILE A 157 -10.26 7.40 11.07
N TYR A 158 -9.22 8.02 10.52
CA TYR A 158 -8.14 7.32 9.82
C TYR A 158 -7.45 6.26 10.71
N ASN A 159 -7.08 6.62 11.95
CA ASN A 159 -6.45 5.68 12.87
C ASN A 159 -7.36 4.50 13.25
N ASN A 160 -8.68 4.74 13.39
CA ASN A 160 -9.66 3.68 13.64
C ASN A 160 -9.75 2.72 12.45
N ILE A 161 -9.72 3.21 11.21
CA ILE A 161 -9.71 2.35 10.01
C ILE A 161 -8.40 1.57 9.90
N VAL A 162 -7.25 2.19 10.13
CA VAL A 162 -5.96 1.48 10.11
C VAL A 162 -5.94 0.37 11.17
N ALA A 163 -6.45 0.62 12.37
CA ALA A 163 -6.57 -0.41 13.41
C ALA A 163 -7.53 -1.55 13.00
N GLN A 164 -8.65 -1.25 12.34
CA GLN A 164 -9.56 -2.26 11.78
C GLN A 164 -8.89 -3.09 10.69
N LYS A 165 -8.12 -2.46 9.78
CA LYS A 165 -7.37 -3.15 8.73
C LYS A 165 -6.38 -4.15 9.31
N GLU A 166 -5.57 -3.72 10.29
CA GLU A 166 -4.62 -4.63 10.94
C GLU A 166 -5.35 -5.74 11.71
N ALA A 167 -6.48 -5.46 12.37
CA ALA A 167 -7.27 -6.49 13.04
C ALA A 167 -7.82 -7.54 12.06
N LEU A 168 -8.37 -7.12 10.91
CA LEU A 168 -8.90 -8.02 9.88
C LEU A 168 -7.81 -8.86 9.20
N GLN A 169 -6.65 -8.26 8.89
CA GLN A 169 -5.51 -9.01 8.35
C GLN A 169 -5.03 -10.09 9.33
N ASN A 170 -4.84 -9.74 10.61
CA ASN A 170 -4.43 -10.68 11.65
C ASN A 170 -5.49 -11.78 11.89
N GLN A 171 -6.78 -11.45 11.78
CA GLN A 171 -7.86 -12.43 11.89
C GLN A 171 -7.82 -13.41 10.71
N TYR A 172 -7.66 -12.91 9.49
CA TYR A 172 -7.54 -13.72 8.28
C TYR A 172 -6.31 -14.66 8.33
N ASP A 173 -5.14 -14.13 8.70
CA ASP A 173 -3.92 -14.91 8.95
C ASP A 173 -4.16 -16.04 9.97
N GLY A 174 -4.71 -15.68 11.14
CA GLY A 174 -4.91 -16.61 12.25
C GLY A 174 -5.95 -17.69 11.97
N GLU A 175 -7.09 -17.35 11.34
CA GLU A 175 -8.14 -18.32 11.01
C GLU A 175 -7.73 -19.23 9.84
N THR A 176 -7.00 -18.70 8.85
CA THR A 176 -6.50 -19.53 7.74
C THR A 176 -5.23 -20.30 8.07
N ASP A 177 -4.69 -20.18 9.29
CA ASP A 177 -3.41 -20.77 9.71
C ASP A 177 -2.27 -20.39 8.74
N HIS A 178 -2.15 -19.10 8.41
CA HIS A 178 -1.24 -18.57 7.38
C HIS A 178 -1.33 -19.37 6.07
N SER A 179 -2.52 -19.41 5.47
CA SER A 179 -2.91 -20.20 4.28
C SER A 179 -2.96 -21.73 4.43
N ARG A 180 -2.57 -22.35 5.55
CA ARG A 180 -2.58 -23.81 5.70
C ARG A 180 -4.00 -24.40 5.70
N ASN A 181 -4.99 -23.66 6.22
CA ASN A 181 -6.39 -24.06 6.25
C ASN A 181 -7.14 -23.66 4.98
N ARG A 182 -7.08 -24.53 3.98
CA ARG A 182 -7.76 -24.39 2.68
C ARG A 182 -9.26 -24.11 2.76
N LYS A 183 -9.95 -24.65 3.76
CA LYS A 183 -11.40 -24.45 3.92
C LYS A 183 -11.69 -23.02 4.36
N LEU A 184 -11.07 -22.56 5.45
CA LEU A 184 -11.30 -21.21 5.95
C LEU A 184 -10.77 -20.15 4.97
N GLN A 185 -9.69 -20.41 4.24
CA GLN A 185 -9.25 -19.50 3.17
C GLN A 185 -10.32 -19.33 2.08
N ALA A 186 -10.97 -20.41 1.64
CA ALA A 186 -12.04 -20.32 0.63
C ALA A 186 -13.28 -19.56 1.16
N GLU A 187 -13.67 -19.79 2.42
CA GLU A 187 -14.77 -19.06 3.07
C GLU A 187 -14.47 -17.56 3.22
N TRP A 188 -13.23 -17.20 3.57
CA TRP A 188 -12.78 -15.81 3.62
C TRP A 188 -12.74 -15.14 2.25
N LEU A 189 -12.23 -15.81 1.20
CA LEU A 189 -12.20 -15.26 -0.15
C LEU A 189 -13.61 -14.96 -0.66
N GLN A 190 -14.57 -15.88 -0.46
CA GLN A 190 -15.97 -15.67 -0.80
C GLN A 190 -16.58 -14.49 -0.02
N ARG A 191 -16.26 -14.38 1.28
CA ARG A 191 -16.74 -13.27 2.11
C ARG A 191 -16.19 -11.92 1.65
N ILE A 192 -14.89 -11.84 1.34
CA ILE A 192 -14.24 -10.62 0.84
C ILE A 192 -14.86 -10.20 -0.50
N GLU A 193 -15.09 -11.14 -1.41
CA GLU A 193 -15.78 -10.88 -2.68
C GLU A 193 -17.20 -10.30 -2.46
N GLN A 194 -17.99 -10.90 -1.56
CA GLN A 194 -19.32 -10.39 -1.20
C GLN A 194 -19.29 -9.01 -0.53
N GLU A 195 -18.32 -8.74 0.34
CA GLU A 195 -18.15 -7.42 0.96
C GLU A 195 -17.68 -6.37 -0.07
N LEU A 196 -16.88 -6.75 -1.08
CA LEU A 196 -16.50 -5.89 -2.20
C LEU A 196 -17.69 -5.60 -3.13
N GLU A 197 -18.57 -6.57 -3.39
CA GLU A 197 -19.81 -6.32 -4.13
C GLU A 197 -20.76 -5.40 -3.35
N ALA A 198 -20.97 -5.67 -2.05
CA ALA A 198 -21.87 -4.90 -1.20
C ALA A 198 -21.40 -3.44 -0.99
N THR A 199 -20.09 -3.19 -0.99
CA THR A 199 -19.50 -1.85 -0.81
C THR A 199 -19.20 -1.13 -2.13
N GLN A 200 -19.70 -1.62 -3.27
CA GLN A 200 -19.34 -1.11 -4.60
C GLN A 200 -19.67 0.37 -4.83
N GLU A 201 -20.66 0.94 -4.12
CA GLU A 201 -20.96 2.38 -4.14
C GLU A 201 -19.81 3.25 -3.57
N HIS A 202 -18.97 2.66 -2.71
CA HIS A 202 -17.82 3.30 -2.07
C HIS A 202 -16.49 3.02 -2.81
N ALA A 203 -16.51 2.24 -3.91
CA ALA A 203 -15.31 1.90 -4.68
C ALA A 203 -14.74 3.06 -5.51
N THR A 204 -15.46 4.17 -5.63
CA THR A 204 -15.04 5.38 -6.37
C THR A 204 -14.67 6.51 -5.42
N TYR A 205 -13.81 6.21 -4.45
CA TYR A 205 -13.26 7.23 -3.57
C TYR A 205 -12.36 8.22 -4.35
N PRO A 206 -12.34 9.52 -3.98
CA PRO A 206 -11.57 10.56 -4.66
C PRO A 206 -10.07 10.51 -4.39
#